data_AF-A0A851IJ77-F1
#
_entry.id   AF-A0A851IJ77-F1
#
_cell.length_a   1.000
_cell.length_b   1.000
_cell.length_c   1.000
_cell.angle_alpha   90.00
_cell.angle_beta   90.00
_cell.angle_gamma   90.00
#
_symmetry.space_group_name_H-M   'P 1'
#
loop_
_entity.id
_entity.type
_entity.pdbx_description
1 polymer ?
#
loop_
_entity_poly.entity_id
_entity_poly.type
_entity_poly.pdbx_seq_one_letter_code
_entity_poly.pdbx_strand_id
1 'polypeptide(L)'
;MDPTLIIGWILAIVLIVNGITVQKLGNFIDIPSLLIVLGGTVAALIACYPVRVLSQIPKHIAICVRGGRKYNVPKVVEQIVDLALIARQSGLLALEEKAEEIKEPFFKQAVVMIVDANDPDKVRAALERQVEDMMSRHDEARGMYLKGSALAPAFGMIGTLVGLVNMLKGMDMSGSGGANTLGQDMGVALITTFYGSALSNVFFHPIAQKLGIKGEEEVLYCSTIIEGVIAIQSGDNPKVIRERLLSSLTQKQSKKLLAKAAPAGGGEAS
;
A
#
# COMPACT_ATOMS: atom_id res chain seq x y z
N MET A 1 10.98 1.49 9.45
CA MET A 1 10.81 2.80 8.79
C MET A 1 11.14 2.60 7.33
N ASP A 2 10.23 3.03 6.47
CA ASP A 2 10.43 3.01 5.01
C ASP A 2 10.54 4.48 4.57
N PRO A 3 11.76 5.02 4.46
CA PRO A 3 11.96 6.46 4.28
C PRO A 3 11.58 6.93 2.88
N THR A 4 11.31 6.02 1.94
CA THR A 4 11.09 6.32 0.52
C THR A 4 9.92 7.27 0.28
N LEU A 5 8.81 7.12 1.01
CA LEU A 5 7.65 8.02 0.87
C LEU A 5 7.97 9.43 1.36
N ILE A 6 8.64 9.54 2.52
CA ILE A 6 9.00 10.83 3.12
C ILE A 6 10.03 11.55 2.23
N ILE A 7 11.04 10.84 1.76
CA ILE A 7 12.05 11.38 0.85
C ILE A 7 11.38 11.84 -0.44
N GLY A 8 10.46 11.05 -0.99
CA GLY A 8 9.70 11.42 -2.19
C GLY A 8 8.90 12.71 -2.00
N TRP A 9 8.18 12.85 -0.87
CA TRP A 9 7.43 14.07 -0.55
C TRP A 9 8.34 15.29 -0.38
N ILE A 10 9.42 15.15 0.39
CA ILE A 10 10.38 16.24 0.61
C ILE A 10 10.97 16.67 -0.73
N LEU A 11 11.41 15.73 -1.56
CA LEU A 11 12.03 16.03 -2.85
C LEU A 11 11.03 16.68 -3.82
N ALA A 12 9.79 16.19 -3.88
CA ALA A 12 8.74 16.81 -4.68
C ALA A 12 8.45 18.26 -4.24
N ILE A 13 8.30 18.49 -2.93
CA ILE A 13 8.06 19.83 -2.37
C ILE A 13 9.25 20.75 -2.66
N VAL A 14 10.49 20.28 -2.44
CA VAL A 14 11.71 21.06 -2.70
C VAL A 14 11.82 21.44 -4.18
N LEU A 15 11.53 20.53 -5.11
CA LEU A 15 11.55 20.83 -6.55
C LEU A 15 10.48 21.85 -6.94
N ILE A 16 9.27 21.71 -6.40
CA ILE A 16 8.16 22.66 -6.64
C ILE A 16 8.52 24.06 -6.10
N VAL A 17 9.03 24.14 -4.86
CA VAL A 17 9.42 25.40 -4.22
C VAL A 17 10.58 26.08 -4.96
N ASN A 18 11.58 25.30 -5.40
CA ASN A 18 12.67 25.84 -6.22
C ASN A 18 12.15 26.36 -7.57
N GLY A 19 11.22 25.66 -8.21
CA GLY A 19 10.61 26.10 -9.46
C GLY A 19 9.82 27.42 -9.33
N ILE A 20 9.13 27.63 -8.20
CA ILE A 20 8.39 28.86 -7.91
C ILE A 20 9.31 30.01 -7.50
N THR A 21 10.50 29.70 -6.96
CA THR A 21 11.40 30.62 -6.24
C THR A 21 10.81 31.06 -4.89
N VAL A 22 11.59 30.94 -3.81
CA VAL A 22 11.15 31.18 -2.42
C VAL A 22 10.53 32.57 -2.21
N GLN A 23 10.99 33.57 -2.97
CA GLN A 23 10.52 34.95 -2.90
C GLN A 23 9.07 35.14 -3.42
N LYS A 24 8.59 34.24 -4.29
CA LYS A 24 7.25 34.31 -4.90
C LYS A 24 6.26 33.32 -4.31
N LEU A 25 6.64 32.61 -3.25
CA LEU A 25 5.80 31.58 -2.63
C LEU A 25 4.46 32.15 -2.13
N GLY A 26 4.46 33.39 -1.66
CA GLY A 26 3.25 34.09 -1.21
C GLY A 26 2.20 34.26 -2.31
N ASN A 27 2.59 34.31 -3.59
CA ASN A 27 1.67 34.45 -4.71
C ASN A 27 0.86 33.18 -4.99
N PHE A 28 1.32 32.04 -4.48
CA PHE A 28 0.67 30.74 -4.65
C PHE A 28 -0.17 30.36 -3.44
N ILE A 29 -0.35 31.26 -2.45
CA ILE A 29 -1.19 31.02 -1.28
C ILE A 29 -2.49 31.81 -1.47
N ASP A 30 -3.52 31.12 -1.94
CA ASP A 30 -4.86 31.68 -2.10
C ASP A 30 -5.88 30.83 -1.33
N ILE A 31 -6.48 31.43 -0.28
CA ILE A 31 -7.42 30.74 0.62
C ILE A 31 -8.66 30.22 -0.14
N PRO A 32 -9.32 31.02 -1.01
CA PRO A 32 -10.42 30.54 -1.85
C PRO A 32 -10.04 29.30 -2.68
N SER A 33 -8.90 29.34 -3.37
CA SER A 33 -8.41 28.24 -4.19
C SER A 33 -8.16 26.97 -3.36
N LEU A 34 -7.58 27.11 -2.18
CA LEU A 34 -7.34 26.00 -1.28
C LEU A 34 -8.65 25.39 -0.78
N LEU A 35 -9.64 26.22 -0.44
CA LEU A 35 -10.94 25.77 0.05
C LEU A 35 -11.70 25.00 -1.03
N ILE A 36 -11.72 25.49 -2.28
CA ILE A 36 -12.37 24.80 -3.41
C ILE A 36 -11.74 23.43 -3.63
N VAL A 37 -10.40 23.36 -3.69
CA VAL A 37 -9.70 22.12 -4.05
C VAL A 37 -9.66 21.15 -2.87
N LEU A 38 -9.07 21.55 -1.74
CA LEU A 38 -8.90 20.67 -0.58
C LEU A 38 -10.26 20.37 0.06
N GLY A 39 -11.07 21.40 0.31
CA GLY A 39 -12.40 21.25 0.89
C GLY A 39 -13.33 20.46 -0.01
N GLY A 40 -13.35 20.74 -1.31
CA GLY A 40 -14.13 19.98 -2.29
C GLY A 40 -13.70 18.51 -2.37
N THR A 41 -12.40 18.24 -2.43
CA THR A 41 -11.86 16.87 -2.46
C THR A 41 -12.24 16.09 -1.20
N VAL A 42 -12.07 16.69 -0.02
CA VAL A 42 -12.41 16.04 1.26
C VAL A 42 -13.92 15.83 1.36
N ALA A 43 -14.74 16.81 1.00
CA ALA A 43 -16.19 16.67 1.00
C ALA A 43 -16.67 15.56 0.05
N ALA A 44 -16.11 15.48 -1.15
CA ALA A 44 -16.43 14.42 -2.10
C ALA A 44 -15.97 13.04 -1.61
N LEU A 45 -14.82 12.95 -0.93
CA LEU A 45 -14.38 11.70 -0.28
C LEU A 45 -15.31 11.28 0.86
N ILE A 46 -15.77 12.23 1.67
CA ILE A 46 -16.77 11.97 2.74
C ILE A 46 -18.08 11.48 2.14
N ALA A 47 -18.50 12.02 1.00
CA ALA A 47 -19.70 11.58 0.30
C ALA A 47 -19.55 10.17 -0.33
N CYS A 48 -18.33 9.78 -0.71
CA CYS A 48 -18.06 8.50 -1.36
C CYS A 48 -17.80 7.33 -0.40
N TYR A 49 -17.34 7.60 0.83
CA TYR A 49 -16.88 6.55 1.76
C TYR A 49 -17.58 6.63 3.12
N PRO A 50 -17.92 5.48 3.73
CA PRO A 50 -18.50 5.46 5.07
C PRO A 50 -17.48 5.92 6.12
N VAL A 51 -17.97 6.49 7.23
CA VAL A 51 -17.15 7.01 8.34
C VAL A 51 -16.16 5.96 8.89
N ARG A 52 -16.54 4.68 8.86
CA ARG A 52 -15.67 3.56 9.26
C ARG A 52 -14.35 3.54 8.49
N VAL A 53 -14.36 3.81 7.19
CA VAL A 53 -13.16 3.81 6.33
C VAL A 53 -12.35 5.09 6.57
N LEU A 54 -13.03 6.23 6.65
CA LEU A 54 -12.39 7.53 6.89
C LEU A 54 -11.65 7.58 8.23
N SER A 55 -12.20 6.96 9.28
CA SER A 55 -11.55 6.87 10.59
C SER A 55 -10.21 6.12 10.58
N GLN A 56 -9.93 5.35 9.53
CA GLN A 56 -8.71 4.56 9.39
C GLN A 56 -7.59 5.30 8.64
N ILE A 57 -7.85 6.49 8.08
CA ILE A 57 -6.85 7.33 7.41
C ILE A 57 -5.56 7.51 8.24
N PRO A 58 -5.61 7.81 9.56
CA PRO A 58 -4.39 7.95 10.36
C PRO A 58 -3.57 6.65 10.44
N LYS A 59 -4.25 5.49 10.47
CA LYS A 59 -3.59 4.19 10.49
C LYS A 59 -2.89 3.90 9.17
N HIS A 60 -3.54 4.19 8.04
CA HIS A 60 -2.94 4.01 6.71
C HIS A 60 -1.66 4.85 6.55
N ILE A 61 -1.70 6.13 6.93
CA ILE A 61 -0.54 7.02 6.89
C ILE A 61 0.57 6.49 7.82
N ALA A 62 0.23 6.04 9.03
CA ALA A 62 1.21 5.46 9.93
C ALA A 62 1.87 4.19 9.36
N ILE A 63 1.12 3.33 8.66
CA ILE A 63 1.65 2.13 7.99
C ILE A 63 2.61 2.52 6.85
N CYS A 64 2.23 3.49 6.02
CA CYS A 64 3.06 4.03 4.95
C CYS A 64 4.40 4.56 5.47
N VAL A 65 4.37 5.37 6.52
CA VAL A 65 5.53 6.09 7.07
C VAL A 65 6.43 5.17 7.90
N ARG A 66 5.85 4.35 8.79
CA ARG A 66 6.62 3.46 9.67
C ARG A 66 7.11 2.21 8.94
N GLY A 67 6.55 1.92 7.77
CA GLY A 67 6.94 0.80 6.91
C GLY A 67 6.14 -0.48 7.16
N GLY A 68 5.08 -0.45 7.96
CA GLY A 68 4.22 -1.60 8.23
C GLY A 68 4.96 -2.81 8.84
N ARG A 69 4.30 -3.97 8.81
CA ARG A 69 4.91 -5.25 9.18
C ARG A 69 5.86 -5.68 8.06
N LYS A 70 7.05 -6.17 8.41
CA LYS A 70 8.03 -6.66 7.42
C LYS A 70 7.74 -8.13 7.13
N TYR A 71 7.19 -8.42 5.97
CA TYR A 71 6.99 -9.79 5.51
C TYR A 71 8.31 -10.35 4.99
N ASN A 72 8.85 -11.36 5.69
CA ASN A 72 10.07 -12.05 5.29
C ASN A 72 9.72 -13.46 4.83
N VAL A 73 9.29 -13.56 3.57
CA VAL A 73 8.92 -14.83 2.95
C VAL A 73 10.05 -15.87 3.06
N PRO A 74 11.34 -15.54 2.81
CA PRO A 74 12.45 -16.48 3.02
C PRO A 74 12.49 -17.14 4.40
N LYS A 75 12.29 -16.36 5.47
CA LYS A 75 12.28 -16.89 6.85
C LYS A 75 11.08 -17.78 7.10
N VAL A 76 9.93 -17.45 6.53
CA VAL A 76 8.74 -18.30 6.63
C VAL A 76 8.93 -19.61 5.89
N VAL A 77 9.59 -19.63 4.74
CA VAL A 77 9.93 -20.88 4.06
C VAL A 77 10.81 -21.76 4.95
N GLU A 78 11.84 -21.20 5.59
CA GLU A 78 12.66 -21.95 6.57
C GLU A 78 11.79 -22.51 7.71
N GLN A 79 10.91 -21.70 8.30
CA GLN A 79 10.00 -22.14 9.36
C GLN A 79 9.02 -23.24 8.93
N ILE A 80 8.45 -23.14 7.73
CA ILE A 80 7.55 -24.17 7.17
C ILE A 80 8.31 -25.48 6.98
N VAL A 81 9.54 -25.44 6.49
CA VAL A 81 10.37 -26.65 6.32
C VAL A 81 10.69 -27.30 7.66
N ASP A 82 10.97 -26.50 8.70
CA ASP A 82 11.19 -27.00 10.06
C ASP A 82 9.92 -27.67 10.61
N LEU A 83 8.75 -27.05 10.43
CA LEU A 83 7.46 -27.66 10.80
C LEU A 83 7.19 -28.94 10.01
N ALA A 84 7.52 -28.98 8.72
CA ALA A 84 7.37 -30.18 7.90
C ALA A 84 8.23 -31.35 8.40
N LEU A 85 9.45 -31.07 8.88
CA LEU A 85 10.32 -32.08 9.47
C LEU A 85 9.73 -32.64 10.77
N ILE A 86 9.21 -31.77 11.64
CA ILE A 86 8.55 -32.15 12.90
C ILE A 86 7.30 -32.97 12.61
N ALA A 87 6.45 -32.51 11.69
CA ALA A 87 5.23 -33.21 11.27
C ALA A 87 5.51 -34.64 10.79
N ARG A 88 6.62 -34.82 10.06
CA ARG A 88 7.03 -36.13 9.53
C ARG A 88 7.60 -37.07 10.58
N GLN A 89 8.28 -36.54 11.60
CA GLN A 89 8.91 -37.33 12.67
C GLN A 89 7.95 -37.67 13.81
N SER A 90 7.13 -36.69 14.21
CA SER A 90 6.32 -36.73 15.42
C SER A 90 4.81 -36.65 15.15
N GLY A 91 4.41 -36.54 13.88
CA GLY A 91 3.00 -36.40 13.47
C GLY A 91 2.50 -34.95 13.54
N LEU A 92 1.30 -34.72 13.00
CA LEU A 92 0.69 -33.38 12.94
C LEU A 92 0.38 -32.80 14.32
N LEU A 93 0.01 -33.63 15.32
CA LEU A 93 -0.27 -33.14 16.68
C LEU A 93 0.94 -32.45 17.33
N ALA A 94 2.16 -32.85 16.98
CA ALA A 94 3.37 -32.19 17.49
C ALA A 94 3.53 -30.74 17.00
N LEU A 95 2.75 -30.32 15.99
CA LEU A 95 2.75 -28.95 15.51
C LEU A 95 1.99 -27.99 16.42
N GLU A 96 1.11 -28.49 17.30
CA GLU A 96 0.30 -27.65 18.19
C GLU A 96 1.18 -26.84 19.16
N GLU A 97 2.15 -27.50 19.81
CA GLU A 97 3.13 -26.85 20.69
C GLU A 97 3.97 -25.82 19.93
N LYS A 98 4.30 -26.10 18.67
CA LYS A 98 5.09 -25.19 17.83
C LYS A 98 4.27 -24.02 17.29
N ALA A 99 2.96 -24.19 17.11
CA ALA A 99 2.07 -23.12 16.71
C ALA A 99 2.00 -22.01 17.77
N GLU A 100 2.12 -22.34 19.05
CA GLU A 100 2.17 -21.35 20.14
C GLU A 100 3.42 -20.46 20.10
N GLU A 101 4.53 -20.94 19.54
CA GLU A 101 5.74 -20.15 19.36
C GLU A 101 5.62 -19.14 18.18
N ILE A 102 4.64 -19.33 17.30
CA ILE A 102 4.42 -18.49 16.12
C ILE A 102 3.72 -17.18 16.53
N LYS A 103 4.45 -16.07 16.39
CA LYS A 103 3.96 -14.72 16.74
C LYS A 103 2.98 -14.13 15.73
N GLU A 104 2.90 -14.69 14.53
CA GLU A 104 2.07 -14.16 13.45
C GLU A 104 0.70 -14.88 13.47
N PRO A 105 -0.42 -14.16 13.70
CA PRO A 105 -1.72 -14.78 13.88
C PRO A 105 -2.19 -15.65 12.70
N PHE A 106 -1.99 -15.21 11.45
CA PHE A 106 -2.44 -15.97 10.29
C PHE A 106 -1.67 -17.30 10.16
N PHE A 107 -0.36 -17.26 10.34
CA PHE A 107 0.47 -18.46 10.29
C PHE A 107 0.15 -19.41 11.45
N LYS A 108 0.01 -18.89 12.68
CA LYS A 108 -0.43 -19.69 13.84
C LYS A 108 -1.76 -20.38 13.54
N GLN A 109 -2.75 -19.63 13.06
CA GLN A 109 -4.07 -20.15 12.75
C GLN A 109 -4.02 -21.21 11.64
N ALA A 110 -3.20 -21.01 10.60
CA ALA A 110 -3.01 -21.99 9.53
C ALA A 110 -2.45 -23.31 10.05
N VAL A 111 -1.45 -23.27 10.94
CA VAL A 111 -0.87 -24.48 11.56
C VAL A 111 -1.89 -25.17 12.45
N VAL A 112 -2.63 -24.45 13.29
CA VAL A 112 -3.68 -25.05 14.13
C VAL A 112 -4.78 -25.71 13.28
N MET A 113 -5.20 -25.08 12.18
CA MET A 113 -6.23 -25.65 11.32
C MET A 113 -5.83 -26.98 10.66
N ILE A 114 -4.56 -27.21 10.35
CA ILE A 114 -4.12 -28.53 9.82
C ILE A 114 -3.97 -29.61 10.89
N VAL A 115 -3.85 -29.23 12.16
CA VAL A 115 -3.87 -30.19 13.28
C VAL A 115 -5.29 -30.70 13.49
N ASP A 116 -6.27 -29.80 13.42
CA ASP A 116 -7.68 -30.12 13.69
C ASP A 116 -8.44 -30.72 12.50
N ALA A 117 -8.00 -30.47 11.27
CA ALA A 117 -8.76 -30.79 10.06
C ALA A 117 -8.26 -32.05 9.34
N ASN A 118 -9.22 -32.94 9.04
CA ASN A 118 -8.98 -34.12 8.20
C ASN A 118 -8.98 -33.83 6.69
N ASP A 119 -9.48 -32.67 6.25
CA ASP A 119 -9.71 -32.37 4.83
C ASP A 119 -8.86 -31.16 4.38
N PRO A 120 -7.80 -31.37 3.58
CA PRO A 120 -6.92 -30.29 3.13
C PRO A 120 -7.62 -29.27 2.24
N ASP A 121 -8.63 -29.67 1.46
CA ASP A 121 -9.33 -28.77 0.56
C ASP A 121 -10.20 -27.78 1.33
N LYS A 122 -10.79 -28.23 2.45
CA LYS A 122 -11.54 -27.34 3.35
C LYS A 122 -10.64 -26.33 4.05
N VAL A 123 -9.45 -26.74 4.50
CA VAL A 123 -8.48 -25.83 5.13
C VAL A 123 -7.99 -24.81 4.13
N ARG A 124 -7.64 -25.24 2.91
CA ARG A 124 -7.24 -24.36 1.81
C ARG A 124 -8.32 -23.33 1.52
N ALA A 125 -9.56 -23.75 1.29
CA ALA A 125 -10.67 -22.86 1.00
C ALA A 125 -10.93 -21.85 2.14
N ALA A 126 -10.81 -22.27 3.41
CA ALA A 126 -10.98 -21.39 4.55
C ALA A 126 -9.86 -20.34 4.66
N LEU A 127 -8.61 -20.72 4.39
CA LEU A 127 -7.47 -19.82 4.40
C LEU A 127 -7.49 -18.85 3.21
N GLU A 128 -7.78 -19.35 2.00
CA GLU A 128 -7.89 -18.53 0.78
C GLU A 128 -8.99 -17.49 0.95
N ARG A 129 -10.14 -17.85 1.52
CA ARG A 129 -11.21 -16.90 1.83
C ARG A 129 -10.78 -15.80 2.81
N GLN A 130 -9.98 -16.12 3.82
CA GLN A 130 -9.44 -15.11 4.74
C GLN A 130 -8.49 -14.14 4.03
N VAL A 131 -7.69 -14.63 3.08
CA VAL A 131 -6.82 -13.79 2.25
C VAL A 131 -7.67 -12.90 1.33
N GLU A 132 -8.71 -13.43 0.70
CA GLU A 132 -9.65 -12.64 -0.11
C GLU A 132 -10.33 -11.52 0.70
N ASP A 133 -10.82 -11.83 1.90
CA ASP A 133 -11.41 -10.84 2.80
C ASP A 133 -10.40 -9.77 3.21
N MET A 134 -9.13 -10.15 3.38
CA MET A 134 -8.04 -9.21 3.66
C MET A 134 -7.72 -8.32 2.44
N MET A 135 -7.66 -8.91 1.24
CA MET A 135 -7.48 -8.17 -0.02
C MET A 135 -8.59 -7.15 -0.21
N SER A 136 -9.84 -7.53 0.01
CA SER A 136 -10.99 -6.62 -0.10
C SER A 136 -10.86 -5.40 0.83
N ARG A 137 -10.41 -5.60 2.08
CA ARG A 137 -10.13 -4.49 3.02
C ARG A 137 -8.99 -3.59 2.54
N HIS A 138 -7.92 -4.17 2.00
CA HIS A 138 -6.78 -3.41 1.46
C HIS A 138 -7.17 -2.61 0.21
N ASP A 139 -8.00 -3.19 -0.66
CA ASP A 139 -8.50 -2.53 -1.86
C ASP A 139 -9.49 -1.42 -1.53
N GLU A 140 -10.34 -1.57 -0.51
CA GLU A 140 -11.20 -0.49 -0.02
C GLU A 140 -10.37 0.71 0.47
N ALA A 141 -9.33 0.44 1.27
CA ALA A 141 -8.41 1.45 1.76
C ALA A 141 -7.63 2.14 0.62
N ARG A 142 -7.08 1.36 -0.33
CA ARG A 142 -6.37 1.86 -1.52
C ARG A 142 -7.30 2.67 -2.43
N GLY A 143 -8.51 2.18 -2.65
CA GLY A 143 -9.52 2.77 -3.52
C GLY A 143 -9.86 4.21 -3.10
N MET A 144 -9.92 4.48 -1.80
CA MET A 144 -10.14 5.83 -1.26
C MET A 144 -9.08 6.82 -1.73
N TYR A 145 -7.79 6.45 -1.68
CA TYR A 145 -6.70 7.32 -2.13
C TYR A 145 -6.67 7.46 -3.65
N LEU A 146 -6.97 6.39 -4.40
CA LEU A 146 -7.13 6.47 -5.85
C LEU A 146 -8.26 7.43 -6.23
N LYS A 147 -9.41 7.34 -5.55
CA LYS A 147 -10.53 8.25 -5.76
C LYS A 147 -10.15 9.69 -5.42
N GLY A 148 -9.44 9.91 -4.31
CA GLY A 148 -8.92 11.23 -3.93
C GLY A 148 -7.98 11.80 -4.99
N SER A 149 -7.12 10.97 -5.58
CA SER A 149 -6.22 11.38 -6.66
C SER A 149 -6.95 11.77 -7.95
N ALA A 150 -8.11 11.17 -8.23
CA ALA A 150 -8.96 11.56 -9.36
C ALA A 150 -9.82 12.79 -9.07
N LEU A 151 -10.28 12.95 -7.83
CA LEU A 151 -11.14 14.07 -7.42
C LEU A 151 -10.36 15.38 -7.28
N ALA A 152 -9.12 15.36 -6.77
CA ALA A 152 -8.35 16.58 -6.55
C ALA A 152 -8.13 17.44 -7.82
N PRO A 153 -7.72 16.87 -8.97
CA PRO A 153 -7.60 17.63 -10.22
C PRO A 153 -8.97 18.06 -10.77
N ALA A 154 -10.02 17.26 -10.56
CA ALA A 154 -11.37 17.61 -10.97
C ALA A 154 -11.89 18.87 -10.24
N PHE A 155 -11.67 18.97 -8.92
CA PHE A 155 -11.96 20.21 -8.18
C PHE A 155 -11.03 21.36 -8.58
N GLY A 156 -9.79 21.08 -8.99
CA GLY A 156 -8.91 22.06 -9.61
C GLY A 156 -9.52 22.70 -10.87
N MET A 157 -10.08 21.87 -11.75
CA MET A 157 -10.80 22.33 -12.95
C MET A 157 -12.08 23.11 -12.62
N ILE A 158 -12.84 22.67 -11.60
CA ILE A 158 -14.00 23.44 -11.11
C ILE A 158 -13.56 24.82 -10.63
N GLY A 159 -12.46 24.91 -9.88
CA GLY A 159 -11.90 26.18 -9.44
C GLY A 159 -11.48 27.09 -10.60
N THR A 160 -10.94 26.51 -11.68
CA THR A 160 -10.62 27.25 -12.91
C THR A 160 -11.88 27.81 -13.56
N LEU A 161 -12.97 27.04 -13.61
CA LEU A 161 -14.26 27.53 -14.10
C LEU A 161 -14.81 28.67 -13.24
N VAL A 162 -14.71 28.55 -11.90
CA VAL A 162 -15.14 29.62 -10.98
C VAL A 162 -14.33 30.90 -11.20
N GLY A 163 -13.00 30.80 -11.31
CA GLY A 163 -12.13 31.94 -11.57
C GLY A 163 -12.43 32.59 -12.93
N LEU A 164 -12.62 31.80 -13.99
CA LEU A 164 -12.98 32.32 -15.31
C LEU A 164 -14.36 33.00 -15.31
N VAL A 165 -15.36 32.43 -14.63
CA VAL A 165 -16.69 33.05 -14.54
C VAL A 165 -16.63 34.38 -13.80
N ASN A 166 -15.89 34.46 -12.70
CA ASN A 166 -15.72 35.71 -11.95
C ASN A 166 -14.93 36.74 -12.76
N MET A 167 -13.87 36.31 -13.43
CA MET A 167 -13.08 37.14 -14.34
C MET A 167 -13.96 37.77 -15.43
N LEU A 168 -14.83 36.98 -16.07
CA LEU A 168 -15.75 37.46 -17.12
C LEU A 168 -16.81 38.41 -16.56
N LYS A 169 -17.29 38.20 -15.33
CA LYS A 169 -18.25 39.10 -14.67
C LYS A 169 -17.62 40.40 -14.15
N GLY A 170 -16.35 40.34 -13.75
CA GLY A 170 -15.57 41.47 -13.25
C GLY A 170 -14.98 42.35 -14.35
N MET A 171 -15.03 41.91 -15.61
CA MET A 171 -14.76 42.75 -16.77
C MET A 171 -15.91 43.74 -17.00
N ASP A 172 -15.90 44.81 -16.23
CA ASP A 172 -16.72 45.97 -16.52
C ASP A 172 -16.12 46.69 -17.73
N MET A 173 -16.83 46.72 -18.85
CA MET A 173 -16.36 47.28 -20.14
C MET A 173 -16.23 48.82 -20.14
N SER A 174 -16.30 49.48 -18.98
CA SER A 174 -16.40 50.95 -18.87
C SER A 174 -15.56 51.62 -17.77
N GLY A 175 -14.70 50.93 -17.00
CA GLY A 175 -14.02 51.55 -15.84
C GLY A 175 -12.56 51.14 -15.63
N SER A 176 -11.71 52.11 -15.33
CA SER A 176 -10.24 52.00 -15.08
C SER A 176 -9.82 51.19 -13.84
N GLY A 177 -10.69 50.34 -13.29
CA GLY A 177 -10.45 49.47 -12.13
C GLY A 177 -10.42 47.97 -12.43
N GLY A 178 -10.77 47.55 -13.65
CA GLY A 178 -10.91 46.13 -14.01
C GLY A 178 -9.61 45.31 -14.05
N ALA A 179 -8.45 45.94 -14.18
CA ALA A 179 -7.17 45.21 -14.30
C ALA A 179 -6.76 44.50 -12.99
N ASN A 180 -7.10 45.05 -11.83
CA ASN A 180 -6.71 44.49 -10.53
C ASN A 180 -7.58 43.26 -10.16
N THR A 181 -8.88 43.31 -10.45
CA THR A 181 -9.80 42.18 -10.25
C THR A 181 -9.55 41.06 -11.26
N LEU A 182 -9.24 41.41 -12.51
CA LEU A 182 -8.90 40.44 -13.56
C LEU A 182 -7.69 39.57 -13.20
N GLY A 183 -6.62 40.19 -12.69
CA GLY A 183 -5.41 39.47 -12.27
C GLY A 183 -5.66 38.55 -11.07
N GLN A 184 -6.52 38.95 -10.13
CA GLN A 184 -6.89 38.14 -8.97
C GLN A 184 -7.70 36.90 -9.39
N ASP A 185 -8.74 37.07 -10.22
CA ASP A 185 -9.60 35.97 -10.67
C ASP A 185 -8.88 34.98 -11.57
N MET A 186 -7.98 35.46 -12.45
CA MET A 186 -7.08 34.62 -13.23
C MET A 186 -6.10 33.86 -12.33
N GLY A 187 -5.61 34.50 -11.28
CA GLY A 187 -4.76 33.87 -10.26
C GLY A 187 -5.45 32.69 -9.58
N VAL A 188 -6.69 32.88 -9.12
CA VAL A 188 -7.52 31.81 -8.53
C VAL A 188 -7.62 30.64 -9.52
N ALA A 189 -7.93 30.92 -10.79
CA ALA A 189 -8.13 29.88 -11.79
C ALA A 189 -6.88 28.99 -12.02
N LEU A 190 -5.68 29.58 -11.98
CA LEU A 190 -4.42 28.86 -12.17
C LEU A 190 -3.96 28.16 -10.89
N ILE A 191 -4.13 28.80 -9.73
CA ILE A 191 -3.74 28.25 -8.42
C ILE A 191 -4.60 27.02 -8.08
N THR A 192 -5.90 27.01 -8.41
CA THR A 192 -6.75 25.82 -8.19
C THR A 192 -6.28 24.62 -9.00
N THR A 193 -5.89 24.81 -10.26
CA THR A 193 -5.34 23.72 -11.10
C THR A 193 -4.00 23.22 -10.53
N PHE A 194 -3.14 24.14 -10.09
CA PHE A 194 -1.89 23.79 -9.43
C PHE A 194 -2.12 22.96 -8.15
N TYR A 195 -3.00 23.41 -7.25
CA TYR A 195 -3.32 22.66 -6.03
C TYR A 195 -3.93 21.30 -6.32
N GLY A 196 -4.84 21.20 -7.30
CA GLY A 196 -5.50 19.93 -7.65
C GLY A 196 -4.50 18.90 -8.15
N SER A 197 -3.61 19.32 -9.06
CA SER A 197 -2.56 18.45 -9.62
C SER A 197 -1.48 18.09 -8.58
N ALA A 198 -1.05 19.04 -7.75
CA ALA A 198 -0.09 18.79 -6.68
C ALA A 198 -0.66 17.83 -5.63
N LEU A 199 -1.89 18.07 -5.16
CA LEU A 199 -2.54 17.24 -4.15
C LEU A 199 -2.74 15.79 -4.63
N SER A 200 -3.13 15.63 -5.89
CA SER A 200 -3.28 14.32 -6.54
C SER A 200 -1.96 13.55 -6.61
N ASN A 201 -0.93 14.16 -7.22
CA ASN A 201 0.29 13.45 -7.61
C ASN A 201 1.34 13.39 -6.50
N VAL A 202 1.36 14.35 -5.58
CA VAL A 202 2.32 14.36 -4.46
C VAL A 202 1.78 13.55 -3.28
N PHE A 203 0.48 13.61 -2.98
CA PHE A 203 -0.06 12.99 -1.77
C PHE A 203 -0.92 11.76 -2.05
N PHE A 204 -2.06 11.90 -2.72
CA PHE A 204 -3.02 10.80 -2.85
C PHE A 204 -2.48 9.62 -3.64
N HIS A 205 -1.91 9.87 -4.82
CA HIS A 205 -1.45 8.80 -5.71
C HIS A 205 -0.29 7.98 -5.11
N PRO A 206 0.78 8.58 -4.55
CA PRO A 206 1.86 7.81 -3.94
C PRO A 206 1.42 6.99 -2.73
N ILE A 207 0.49 7.50 -1.90
CA ILE A 207 -0.08 6.73 -0.79
C ILE A 207 -0.82 5.51 -1.32
N ALA A 208 -1.66 5.68 -2.35
CA ALA A 208 -2.39 4.58 -2.96
C ALA A 208 -1.45 3.48 -3.48
N GLN A 209 -0.38 3.86 -4.19
CA GLN A 209 0.60 2.91 -4.71
C GLN A 209 1.35 2.21 -3.58
N LYS A 210 1.74 2.93 -2.52
CA LYS A 210 2.46 2.35 -1.39
C LYS A 210 1.60 1.36 -0.61
N LEU A 211 0.31 1.64 -0.43
CA LEU A 211 -0.65 0.70 0.16
C LEU A 211 -0.80 -0.56 -0.71
N GLY A 212 -0.93 -0.39 -2.03
CA GLY A 212 -1.03 -1.51 -2.97
C GLY A 212 0.17 -2.45 -2.90
N ILE A 213 1.39 -1.91 -2.98
CA ILE A 213 2.62 -2.71 -2.88
C ILE A 213 2.69 -3.47 -1.55
N LYS A 214 2.31 -2.84 -0.44
CA LYS A 214 2.29 -3.51 0.88
C LYS A 214 1.23 -4.61 0.96
N GLY A 215 0.06 -4.38 0.36
CA GLY A 215 -0.99 -5.38 0.25
C GLY A 215 -0.51 -6.60 -0.54
N GLU A 216 0.14 -6.38 -1.69
CA GLU A 216 0.72 -7.45 -2.51
C GLU A 216 1.81 -8.23 -1.77
N GLU A 217 2.67 -7.56 -0.99
CA GLU A 217 3.67 -8.22 -0.14
C GLU A 217 3.01 -9.13 0.92
N GLU A 218 1.90 -8.69 1.52
CA GLU A 218 1.15 -9.46 2.52
C GLU A 218 0.42 -10.65 1.89
N VAL A 219 -0.18 -10.47 0.71
CA VAL A 219 -0.83 -11.54 -0.05
C VAL A 219 0.20 -12.61 -0.42
N LEU A 220 1.35 -12.23 -0.97
CA LEU A 220 2.42 -13.17 -1.29
C LEU A 220 2.86 -13.98 -0.07
N TYR A 221 3.00 -13.31 1.08
CA TYR A 221 3.37 -13.94 2.34
C TYR A 221 2.32 -14.97 2.79
N CYS A 222 1.04 -14.61 2.79
CA CYS A 222 -0.05 -15.50 3.17
C CYS A 222 -0.20 -16.67 2.19
N SER A 223 -0.14 -16.44 0.88
CA SER A 223 -0.20 -17.50 -0.12
C SER A 223 0.94 -18.51 0.02
N THR A 224 2.15 -18.04 0.38
CA THR A 224 3.28 -18.94 0.66
C THR A 224 3.01 -19.81 1.90
N ILE A 225 2.40 -19.23 2.93
CA ILE A 225 1.99 -19.98 4.13
C ILE A 225 0.94 -21.03 3.78
N ILE A 226 -0.11 -20.67 3.04
CA ILE A 226 -1.17 -21.60 2.63
C ILE A 226 -0.56 -22.79 1.91
N GLU A 227 0.24 -22.52 0.86
CA GLU A 227 0.83 -23.58 0.06
C GLU A 227 1.74 -24.50 0.86
N GLY A 228 2.55 -23.92 1.77
CA GLY A 228 3.43 -24.70 2.62
C GLY A 228 2.70 -25.54 3.66
N VAL A 229 1.68 -24.97 4.32
CA VAL A 229 0.86 -25.65 5.34
C VAL A 229 0.06 -26.81 4.73
N ILE A 230 -0.51 -26.62 3.54
CA ILE A 230 -1.21 -27.71 2.82
C ILE A 230 -0.24 -28.80 2.37
N ALA A 231 0.99 -28.45 1.96
CA ALA A 231 2.00 -29.44 1.62
C ALA A 231 2.47 -30.26 2.84
N ILE A 232 2.55 -29.64 4.03
CA ILE A 232 2.81 -30.36 5.29
C ILE A 232 1.70 -31.37 5.57
N GLN A 233 0.44 -30.95 5.49
CA GLN A 233 -0.72 -31.82 5.72
C GLN A 233 -0.78 -32.98 4.72
N SER A 234 -0.35 -32.74 3.47
CA SER A 234 -0.30 -33.76 2.41
C SER A 234 0.86 -34.76 2.59
N GLY A 235 1.78 -34.51 3.54
CA GLY A 235 2.93 -35.39 3.81
C GLY A 235 4.05 -35.27 2.78
N ASP A 236 4.14 -34.15 2.06
CA ASP A 236 5.17 -33.92 1.05
C ASP A 236 6.58 -33.93 1.69
N ASN A 237 7.58 -34.34 0.91
CA ASN A 237 8.96 -34.34 1.39
C ASN A 237 9.42 -32.89 1.66
N PRO A 238 9.95 -32.56 2.86
CA PRO A 238 10.38 -31.20 3.20
C PRO A 238 11.34 -30.56 2.18
N LYS A 239 12.15 -31.36 1.48
CA LYS A 239 13.00 -30.87 0.37
C LYS A 239 12.18 -30.37 -0.82
N VAL A 240 11.14 -31.10 -1.20
CA VAL A 240 10.22 -30.74 -2.30
C VAL A 240 9.39 -29.52 -1.92
N ILE A 241 8.89 -29.45 -0.69
CA ILE A 241 8.20 -28.26 -0.15
C ILE A 241 9.10 -27.04 -0.30
N ARG A 242 10.37 -27.15 0.12
CA ARG A 242 11.34 -26.06 -0.01
C ARG A 242 11.53 -25.63 -1.45
N GLU A 243 11.74 -26.57 -2.38
CA GLU A 243 11.95 -26.24 -3.80
C GLU A 243 10.72 -25.57 -4.42
N ARG A 244 9.51 -26.03 -4.10
CA ARG A 244 8.22 -25.46 -4.55
C ARG A 244 7.96 -24.06 -3.98
N LEU A 245 8.28 -23.84 -2.71
CA LEU A 245 8.15 -22.51 -2.09
C LEU A 245 9.25 -21.55 -2.55
N LEU A 246 10.43 -22.04 -2.93
CA LEU A 246 11.50 -21.21 -3.49
C LEU A 246 11.26 -20.87 -4.96
N SER A 247 10.63 -21.74 -5.74
CA SER A 247 10.30 -21.48 -7.15
C SER A 247 9.21 -20.42 -7.33
N SER A 248 8.34 -20.28 -6.33
CA SER A 248 7.30 -19.22 -6.25
C SER A 248 7.85 -17.86 -5.80
N LEU A 249 9.10 -17.78 -5.32
CA LEU A 249 9.78 -16.52 -5.04
C LEU A 249 10.42 -15.93 -6.30
N THR A 250 10.59 -14.61 -6.31
CA THR A 250 11.31 -13.91 -7.39
C THR A 250 12.72 -14.49 -7.52
N GLN A 251 13.19 -14.81 -8.74
CA GLN A 251 14.45 -15.54 -8.96
C GLN A 251 15.68 -15.03 -8.20
N LYS A 252 15.76 -13.72 -7.92
CA LYS A 252 16.82 -13.13 -7.08
C LYS A 252 16.79 -13.60 -5.61
N GLN A 253 15.60 -13.73 -5.03
CA GLN A 253 15.41 -14.22 -3.66
C GLN A 253 15.62 -15.74 -3.60
N SER A 254 15.13 -16.48 -4.59
CA SER A 254 15.36 -17.93 -4.72
C SER A 254 16.84 -18.25 -4.84
N LYS A 255 17.60 -17.54 -5.69
CA LYS A 255 19.06 -17.74 -5.84
C LYS A 255 19.83 -17.46 -4.54
N LYS A 256 19.46 -16.43 -3.78
CA LYS A 256 20.12 -16.11 -2.50
C LYS A 256 19.88 -17.18 -1.42
N LEU A 257 18.70 -17.80 -1.42
CA LEU A 257 18.36 -18.87 -0.49
C LEU A 257 18.95 -20.21 -0.89
N LEU A 258 18.96 -20.52 -2.20
CA LEU A 258 19.64 -21.70 -2.73
C LEU A 258 21.15 -21.64 -2.47
N ALA A 259 21.77 -20.47 -2.60
CA ALA A 259 23.18 -20.26 -2.25
C ALA A 259 23.48 -20.43 -0.75
N LYS A 260 22.51 -20.10 0.13
CA LYS A 260 22.62 -20.32 1.58
C LYS A 260 22.29 -21.76 2.00
N ALA A 261 21.53 -22.47 1.15
CA ALA A 261 21.13 -23.88 1.33
C ALA A 261 22.17 -24.88 0.80
N ALA A 262 23.04 -24.45 -0.11
CA ALA A 262 24.17 -25.26 -0.56
C ALA A 262 25.11 -25.45 0.63
N PRO A 263 25.41 -26.69 1.05
CA PRO A 263 26.33 -26.91 2.15
C PRO A 263 27.70 -26.33 1.80
N ALA A 264 28.37 -25.73 2.78
CA ALA A 264 29.79 -25.39 2.75
C ALA A 264 30.67 -26.66 2.75
N GLY A 265 30.37 -27.62 1.89
CA GLY A 265 30.96 -28.95 1.84
C GLY A 265 30.98 -29.45 0.41
N GLY A 266 32.05 -29.06 -0.29
CA GLY A 266 32.37 -29.50 -1.64
C GLY A 266 33.84 -29.24 -1.94
N GLY A 267 34.68 -29.48 -0.93
CA GLY A 267 36.13 -29.47 -1.04
C GLY A 267 36.63 -30.78 -0.47
N GLU A 268 36.41 -31.89 -1.18
CA GLU A 268 37.18 -33.11 -0.99
C GLU A 268 37.64 -33.62 -2.36
N ALA A 269 38.97 -33.69 -2.46
CA ALA A 269 39.76 -34.71 -3.13
C ALA A 269 39.37 -35.12 -4.56
N SER A 270 40.09 -34.58 -5.54
CA SER A 270 40.95 -35.32 -6.48
C SER A 270 41.86 -34.35 -7.23
#